data_AF-A0A7W3JQC0-F1
#
_entry.id   AF-A0A7W3JQC0-F1
#
_cell.length_a   1.000
_cell.length_b   1.000
_cell.length_c   1.000
_cell.angle_alpha   90.00
_cell.angle_beta   90.00
_cell.angle_gamma   90.00
#
_symmetry.space_group_name_H-M   'P 1'
#
loop_
_entity.id
_entity.type
_entity.pdbx_description
1 polymer ?
#
loop_
_entity_poly.entity_id
_entity_poly.type
_entity_poly.pdbx_seq_one_letter_code
_entity_poly.pdbx_strand_id
1 'polypeptide(L)'
;MSEPDSIPETVATYLRLRGLQPSARAKRRRRRSPDDEEHGPFTPGRDPHGVGDVLATLTREAGWEPQLAREDIVLQWADVAGDDTAKHTRPVGLNDGTLVVQCDSTAWAKQLQLMRSQILTELTRRFPDAGVQAIRFIGPDVPSWKWGPRTVSGRGPRDTYG
;
A
#
# COMPACT_ATOMS: atom_id res chain seq x y z
N MET A 1 46.40 -4.62 9.87
CA MET A 1 46.92 -3.91 8.69
C MET A 1 47.67 -4.95 7.87
N SER A 2 46.94 -5.72 7.07
CA SER A 2 47.47 -6.92 6.39
C SER A 2 47.82 -6.57 4.95
N GLU A 3 49.09 -6.69 4.59
CA GLU A 3 49.61 -6.43 3.24
C GLU A 3 49.02 -7.43 2.22
N PRO A 4 48.68 -6.98 0.99
CA PRO A 4 48.03 -7.84 0.01
C PRO A 4 49.02 -8.76 -0.72
N ASP A 5 48.55 -9.98 -0.92
CA ASP A 5 49.12 -11.12 -1.64
C ASP A 5 49.89 -10.74 -2.93
N SER A 6 51.21 -10.65 -2.81
CA SER A 6 52.13 -10.40 -3.93
C SER A 6 52.33 -11.67 -4.74
N ILE A 7 52.53 -11.56 -6.06
CA ILE A 7 52.80 -12.75 -6.88
C ILE A 7 54.09 -13.38 -6.34
N PRO A 8 54.11 -14.70 -6.02
CA PRO A 8 55.31 -15.36 -5.55
C PRO A 8 56.48 -15.04 -6.48
N GLU A 9 57.57 -14.55 -5.91
CA GLU A 9 58.71 -13.98 -6.63
C GLU A 9 59.29 -14.94 -7.68
N THR A 10 59.15 -16.24 -7.44
CA THR A 10 59.49 -17.33 -8.37
C THR A 10 58.74 -17.24 -9.70
N VAL A 11 57.43 -16.96 -9.66
CA VAL A 11 56.57 -16.86 -10.85
C VAL A 11 56.88 -15.58 -11.63
N ALA A 12 57.13 -14.47 -10.91
CA ALA A 12 57.49 -13.20 -11.53
C ALA A 12 58.85 -13.28 -12.25
N THR A 13 59.82 -13.95 -11.64
CA THR A 13 61.16 -14.17 -12.22
C THR A 13 61.10 -15.05 -13.44
N TYR A 14 60.33 -16.15 -13.39
CA TYR A 14 60.13 -17.06 -14.52
C TYR A 14 59.53 -16.33 -15.74
N LEU A 15 58.53 -15.48 -15.53
CA LEU A 15 57.90 -14.70 -16.61
C LEU A 15 58.86 -13.65 -17.20
N ARG A 16 59.68 -13.00 -16.36
CA ARG A 16 60.71 -12.03 -16.81
C ARG A 16 61.79 -12.70 -17.65
N LEU A 17 62.29 -13.86 -17.23
CA LEU A 17 63.29 -14.64 -17.98
C LEU A 17 62.75 -15.15 -19.31
N ARG A 18 61.44 -15.45 -19.39
CA ARG A 18 60.78 -15.87 -20.64
C ARG A 18 60.43 -14.70 -21.57
N GLY A 19 60.76 -13.46 -21.20
CA GLY A 19 60.44 -12.25 -21.98
C GLY A 19 58.94 -11.94 -22.05
N LEU A 20 58.11 -12.64 -21.29
CA LEU A 20 56.67 -12.48 -21.28
C LEU A 20 56.31 -11.52 -20.14
N GLN A 21 56.03 -10.27 -20.48
CA GLN A 21 55.45 -9.33 -19.51
C GLN A 21 54.12 -9.91 -19.00
N PRO A 22 53.80 -9.80 -17.70
CA PRO A 22 52.50 -10.23 -17.19
C PRO A 22 51.41 -9.57 -18.03
N SER A 23 50.59 -10.42 -18.67
CA SER A 23 49.65 -9.96 -19.68
C SER A 23 48.76 -8.83 -19.14
N ALA A 24 48.39 -7.88 -20.00
CA ALA A 24 47.48 -6.79 -19.63
C ALA A 24 46.19 -7.31 -18.97
N ARG A 25 45.77 -8.53 -19.31
CA ARG A 25 44.63 -9.25 -18.73
C ARG A 25 44.80 -9.56 -17.24
N ALA A 26 45.99 -9.99 -16.81
CA ALA A 26 46.30 -10.25 -15.39
C ALA A 26 46.35 -8.94 -14.58
N LYS A 27 46.90 -7.88 -15.17
CA LYS A 27 46.95 -6.54 -14.55
C LYS A 27 45.55 -5.91 -14.41
N ARG A 28 44.65 -6.19 -15.37
CA ARG A 28 43.26 -5.73 -15.36
C ARG A 28 42.40 -6.45 -14.32
N ARG A 29 42.64 -7.74 -14.05
CA ARG A 29 41.93 -8.50 -13.01
C ARG A 29 42.25 -8.03 -11.59
N ARG A 30 43.49 -7.56 -11.36
CA ARG A 30 43.94 -6.95 -10.10
C ARG A 30 43.45 -5.50 -9.89
N ARG A 31 42.91 -4.86 -10.94
CA ARG A 31 42.37 -3.49 -10.88
C ARG A 31 40.87 -3.43 -10.63
N ARG A 32 40.16 -4.56 -10.57
CA ARG A 32 38.79 -4.55 -10.03
C ARG A 32 38.91 -4.16 -8.57
N SER A 33 38.37 -2.98 -8.26
CA SER A 33 38.27 -2.52 -6.88
C SER A 33 37.24 -3.40 -6.16
N PRO A 34 37.36 -3.67 -4.85
CA PRO A 34 36.28 -4.29 -4.07
C PRO A 34 34.94 -3.56 -4.23
N ASP A 35 34.97 -2.24 -4.45
CA ASP A 35 33.81 -1.40 -4.81
C ASP A 35 33.08 -1.86 -6.08
N ASP A 36 33.82 -2.34 -7.10
CA ASP A 36 33.21 -2.84 -8.34
C ASP A 36 32.47 -4.17 -8.10
N GLU A 37 32.87 -4.94 -7.09
CA GLU A 37 32.18 -6.17 -6.67
C GLU A 37 30.95 -5.88 -5.81
N GLU A 38 30.91 -4.74 -5.09
CA GLU A 38 29.76 -4.30 -4.30
C GLU A 38 28.65 -3.69 -5.18
N HIS A 39 29.01 -3.12 -6.34
CA HIS A 39 28.09 -2.50 -7.30
C HIS A 39 27.85 -3.30 -8.59
N GLY A 40 28.29 -4.56 -8.64
CA GLY A 40 28.04 -5.45 -9.77
C GLY A 40 26.56 -5.82 -9.97
N PRO A 41 26.19 -6.35 -11.15
CA PRO A 41 24.87 -6.97 -11.35
C PRO A 41 24.68 -8.15 -10.40
N PHE A 42 23.50 -8.29 -9.80
CA PHE A 42 23.14 -9.38 -8.85
C PHE A 42 23.96 -9.40 -7.56
N THR A 43 24.42 -8.24 -7.07
CA THR A 43 24.97 -8.13 -5.73
C THR A 43 23.85 -8.18 -4.68
N PRO A 44 24.13 -8.59 -3.42
CA PRO A 44 23.12 -8.69 -2.38
C PRO A 44 22.37 -7.36 -2.20
N GLY A 45 21.03 -7.38 -2.33
CA GLY A 45 20.19 -6.18 -2.29
C GLY A 45 19.93 -5.51 -3.65
N ARG A 46 20.46 -6.06 -4.74
CA ARG A 46 20.22 -5.62 -6.13
C ARG A 46 19.69 -6.76 -7.02
N ASP A 47 19.15 -7.80 -6.38
CA ASP A 47 18.46 -8.86 -7.10
C ASP A 47 17.24 -8.26 -7.83
N PRO A 48 16.99 -8.64 -9.08
CA PRO A 48 15.83 -8.15 -9.82
C PRO A 48 14.56 -8.64 -9.13
N HIS A 49 13.84 -7.70 -8.51
CA HIS A 49 12.51 -7.96 -7.99
C HIS A 49 11.48 -7.86 -9.11
N GLY A 50 10.37 -8.60 -8.99
CA GLY A 50 9.23 -8.42 -9.87
C GLY A 50 8.71 -6.99 -9.76
N VAL A 51 8.27 -6.41 -10.87
CA VAL A 51 7.68 -5.05 -10.86
C VAL A 51 6.53 -4.96 -9.85
N GLY A 52 5.75 -6.03 -9.70
CA GLY A 52 4.70 -6.14 -8.68
C GLY A 52 5.23 -6.11 -7.24
N ASP A 53 6.35 -6.76 -6.95
CA ASP A 53 6.94 -6.82 -5.60
C ASP A 53 7.50 -5.45 -5.19
N VAL A 54 8.13 -4.75 -6.13
CA VAL A 54 8.65 -3.39 -5.92
C VAL A 54 7.48 -2.43 -5.69
N LEU A 55 6.43 -2.53 -6.51
CA LEU A 55 5.24 -1.69 -6.38
C LEU A 55 4.51 -1.95 -5.04
N ALA A 56 4.42 -3.20 -4.61
CA ALA A 56 3.85 -3.58 -3.32
C ALA A 56 4.68 -3.04 -2.15
N THR A 57 6.01 -3.13 -2.23
CA THR A 57 6.92 -2.59 -1.21
C THR A 57 6.77 -1.08 -1.09
N LEU A 58 6.79 -0.36 -2.22
CA LEU A 58 6.61 1.09 -2.25
C LEU A 58 5.23 1.53 -1.75
N THR A 59 4.20 0.76 -2.08
CA THR A 59 2.82 0.99 -1.62
C THR A 59 2.73 0.87 -0.10
N ARG A 60 3.41 -0.11 0.48
CA ARG A 60 3.48 -0.32 1.93
C ARG A 60 4.29 0.77 2.63
N GLU A 61 5.45 1.12 2.09
CA GLU A 61 6.31 2.19 2.63
C GLU A 61 5.62 3.57 2.57
N ALA A 62 4.85 3.83 1.52
CA ALA A 62 4.07 5.06 1.36
C ALA A 62 2.77 5.09 2.18
N GLY A 63 2.38 3.97 2.81
CA GLY A 63 1.13 3.85 3.56
C GLY A 63 -0.13 3.96 2.68
N TRP A 64 -0.04 3.58 1.41
CA TRP A 64 -1.14 3.68 0.45
C TRP A 64 -2.08 2.46 0.46
N GLU A 65 -1.73 1.38 1.17
CA GLU A 65 -2.58 0.21 1.35
C GLU A 65 -4.04 0.55 1.73
N PRO A 66 -4.34 1.39 2.75
CA PRO A 66 -5.71 1.76 3.09
C PRO A 66 -6.42 2.59 2.00
N GLN A 67 -5.66 3.32 1.18
CA GLN A 67 -6.18 4.11 0.08
C GLN A 67 -6.52 3.23 -1.12
N LEU A 68 -5.68 2.24 -1.44
CA LEU A 68 -5.90 1.28 -2.52
C LEU A 68 -7.03 0.31 -2.19
N ALA A 69 -7.06 -0.22 -0.97
CA ALA A 69 -8.16 -1.07 -0.51
C ALA A 69 -9.51 -0.34 -0.55
N ARG A 70 -9.51 0.98 -0.32
CA ARG A 70 -10.71 1.81 -0.48
C ARG A 70 -11.17 1.84 -1.93
N GLU A 71 -10.27 2.10 -2.88
CA GLU A 71 -10.63 2.18 -4.30
C GLU A 71 -11.18 0.83 -4.82
N ASP A 72 -10.59 -0.29 -4.43
CA ASP A 72 -11.10 -1.62 -4.80
C ASP A 72 -12.52 -1.87 -4.28
N ILE A 73 -12.79 -1.49 -3.03
CA ILE A 73 -14.14 -1.58 -2.44
C ILE A 73 -15.12 -0.65 -3.18
N VAL A 74 -14.71 0.57 -3.52
CA VAL A 74 -15.55 1.54 -4.25
C VAL A 74 -15.93 0.98 -5.63
N LEU A 75 -14.96 0.43 -6.36
CA LEU A 75 -15.18 -0.13 -7.70
C LEU A 75 -16.13 -1.34 -7.68
N GLN A 76 -16.06 -2.16 -6.64
CA GLN A 76 -16.84 -3.39 -6.52
C GLN A 76 -18.04 -3.29 -5.56
N TRP A 77 -18.37 -2.08 -5.08
CA TRP A 77 -19.43 -1.87 -4.10
C TRP A 77 -20.81 -2.34 -4.61
N ALA A 78 -21.10 -2.12 -5.89
CA ALA A 78 -22.36 -2.53 -6.50
C ALA A 78 -22.56 -4.05 -6.46
N ASP A 79 -21.49 -4.82 -6.66
CA ASP A 79 -21.53 -6.28 -6.61
C ASP A 79 -21.78 -6.81 -5.20
N VAL A 80 -21.31 -6.09 -4.16
CA VAL A 80 -21.44 -6.50 -2.75
C VAL A 80 -22.78 -6.10 -2.18
N ALA A 81 -23.18 -4.84 -2.37
CA ALA A 81 -24.37 -4.26 -1.76
C ALA A 81 -25.64 -4.49 -2.59
N GLY A 82 -25.49 -4.85 -3.86
CA GLY A 82 -26.56 -4.94 -4.85
C GLY A 82 -26.88 -3.60 -5.50
N ASP A 83 -27.37 -3.65 -6.74
CA ASP A 83 -27.61 -2.49 -7.60
C ASP A 83 -28.52 -1.41 -6.97
N ASP A 84 -29.53 -1.83 -6.21
CA ASP A 84 -30.48 -0.89 -5.59
C ASP A 84 -29.82 -0.12 -4.44
N THR A 85 -29.15 -0.84 -3.53
CA THR A 85 -28.40 -0.26 -2.42
C THR A 85 -27.28 0.66 -2.92
N ALA A 86 -26.55 0.26 -3.96
CA ALA A 86 -25.41 1.00 -4.48
C ALA A 86 -25.78 2.33 -5.14
N LYS A 87 -27.03 2.50 -5.59
CA LYS A 87 -27.52 3.81 -6.09
C LYS A 87 -27.66 4.84 -4.98
N HIS A 88 -28.03 4.38 -3.78
CA HIS A 88 -28.34 5.22 -2.62
C HIS A 88 -27.18 5.32 -1.62
N THR A 89 -26.09 4.57 -1.85
CA THR A 89 -24.96 4.49 -0.92
C THR A 89 -23.62 4.63 -1.63
N ARG A 90 -22.66 5.24 -0.96
CA ARG A 90 -21.28 5.39 -1.46
C ARG A 90 -20.29 5.13 -0.32
N PRO A 91 -19.34 4.19 -0.49
CA PRO A 91 -18.26 4.04 0.48
C PRO A 91 -17.35 5.28 0.46
N VAL A 92 -17.15 5.90 1.61
CA VAL A 92 -16.34 7.12 1.79
C VAL A 92 -14.90 6.77 2.14
N GLY A 93 -14.71 5.72 2.92
CA GLY A 93 -13.38 5.29 3.31
C GLY A 93 -13.37 4.10 4.25
N LEU A 94 -12.24 3.42 4.28
CA LEU A 94 -11.91 2.39 5.25
C LEU A 94 -10.88 2.98 6.22
N ASN A 95 -11.19 2.97 7.51
CA ASN A 95 -10.27 3.41 8.56
C ASN A 95 -10.25 2.40 9.71
N ASP A 96 -9.06 1.93 10.09
CA ASP A 96 -8.87 0.97 11.19
C ASP A 96 -9.82 -0.25 11.11
N GLY A 97 -10.00 -0.81 9.91
CA GLY A 97 -10.92 -1.93 9.66
C GLY A 97 -12.42 -1.57 9.70
N THR A 98 -12.77 -0.28 9.86
CA THR A 98 -14.15 0.20 9.79
C THR A 98 -14.43 0.85 8.45
N LEU A 99 -15.31 0.24 7.64
CA LEU A 99 -15.79 0.82 6.40
C LEU A 99 -16.90 1.84 6.70
N VAL A 100 -16.71 3.08 6.25
CA VAL A 100 -17.69 4.16 6.36
C VAL A 100 -18.43 4.30 5.03
N VAL A 101 -19.75 4.19 5.08
CA VAL A 101 -20.63 4.28 3.91
C VAL A 101 -21.59 5.45 4.08
N GLN A 102 -21.56 6.40 3.16
CA GLN A 102 -22.48 7.52 3.09
C GLN A 102 -23.76 7.12 2.35
N CYS A 103 -24.88 7.35 3.00
CA CYS A 103 -26.21 7.16 2.45
C CYS A 103 -26.79 8.51 2.03
N ASP A 104 -27.64 8.50 1.02
CA ASP A 104 -28.34 9.69 0.53
C ASP A 104 -29.49 10.16 1.44
N SER A 105 -30.08 9.24 2.20
CA SER A 105 -31.19 9.49 3.11
C SER A 105 -30.99 8.83 4.47
N THR A 106 -31.69 9.34 5.48
CA THR A 106 -31.67 8.79 6.84
C THR A 106 -32.42 7.45 6.90
N ALA A 107 -33.46 7.28 6.08
CA ALA A 107 -34.22 6.04 5.96
C ALA A 107 -33.35 4.90 5.41
N TRP A 108 -32.61 5.14 4.32
CA TRP A 108 -31.66 4.17 3.77
C TRP A 108 -30.57 3.79 4.77
N ALA A 109 -30.00 4.77 5.46
CA ALA A 109 -29.00 4.51 6.50
C ALA A 109 -29.54 3.57 7.59
N LYS A 110 -30.81 3.72 7.99
CA LYS A 110 -31.45 2.84 8.98
C LYS A 110 -31.74 1.45 8.44
N GLN A 111 -32.25 1.33 7.23
CA GLN A 111 -32.47 0.03 6.59
C GLN A 111 -31.16 -0.77 6.51
N LEU A 112 -30.08 -0.13 6.08
CA LEU A 112 -28.78 -0.78 5.95
C LEU A 112 -28.15 -1.09 7.29
N GLN A 113 -28.41 -0.27 8.31
CA GLN A 113 -28.00 -0.56 9.67
C GLN A 113 -28.62 -1.87 10.20
N LEU A 114 -29.84 -2.22 9.78
CA LEU A 114 -30.47 -3.52 10.11
C LEU A 114 -29.83 -4.67 9.34
N MET A 115 -29.44 -4.44 8.08
CA MET A 115 -28.79 -5.43 7.20
C MET A 115 -27.25 -5.51 7.38
N ARG A 116 -26.70 -4.76 8.34
CA ARG A 116 -25.25 -4.57 8.52
C ARG A 116 -24.48 -5.89 8.61
N SER A 117 -25.00 -6.86 9.36
CA SER A 117 -24.34 -8.16 9.55
C SER A 117 -24.18 -8.92 8.24
N GLN A 118 -25.24 -8.95 7.42
CA GLN A 118 -25.24 -9.61 6.12
C GLN A 118 -24.22 -8.96 5.16
N ILE A 119 -24.23 -7.63 5.08
CA ILE A 119 -23.30 -6.87 4.22
C ILE A 119 -21.85 -7.10 4.67
N LEU A 120 -21.58 -7.09 5.98
CA LEU A 120 -20.25 -7.36 6.52
C LEU A 120 -19.79 -8.78 6.16
N THR A 121 -20.66 -9.78 6.29
CA THR A 121 -20.33 -11.17 5.92
C THR A 121 -19.97 -11.31 4.44
N GLU A 122 -20.74 -10.71 3.53
CA GLU A 122 -20.43 -10.75 2.10
C GLU A 122 -19.13 -10.02 1.77
N LEU A 123 -18.89 -8.87 2.43
CA LEU A 123 -17.66 -8.10 2.23
C LEU A 123 -16.42 -8.88 2.72
N THR A 124 -16.47 -9.49 3.90
CA THR A 124 -15.37 -10.32 4.42
C THR A 124 -15.13 -11.56 3.55
N ARG A 125 -16.19 -12.15 2.99
CA ARG A 125 -16.09 -13.31 2.10
C ARG A 125 -15.40 -12.96 0.77
N ARG A 126 -15.70 -11.78 0.21
CA ARG A 126 -15.22 -11.37 -1.11
C ARG A 126 -13.89 -10.63 -1.07
N PHE A 127 -13.61 -9.91 0.03
CA PHE A 127 -12.38 -9.14 0.25
C PHE A 127 -11.72 -9.53 1.57
N PRO A 128 -11.14 -10.74 1.67
CA PRO A 128 -10.43 -11.15 2.88
C PRO A 128 -9.23 -10.24 3.19
N ASP A 129 -8.57 -9.72 2.15
CA ASP A 129 -7.34 -8.91 2.27
C ASP A 129 -7.63 -7.45 2.64
N ALA A 130 -8.88 -6.97 2.49
CA ALA A 130 -9.25 -5.60 2.85
C ALA A 130 -9.35 -5.37 4.36
N GLY A 131 -9.34 -6.44 5.18
CA GLY A 131 -9.31 -6.32 6.64
C GLY A 131 -10.52 -5.62 7.25
N VAL A 132 -11.70 -5.69 6.61
CA VAL A 132 -12.91 -5.03 7.12
C VAL A 132 -13.49 -5.81 8.30
N GLN A 133 -13.52 -5.16 9.46
CA GLN A 133 -14.01 -5.68 10.74
C GLN A 133 -15.38 -5.11 11.11
N ALA A 134 -15.67 -3.89 10.67
CA ALA A 134 -16.93 -3.21 10.99
C ALA A 134 -17.41 -2.33 9.83
N ILE A 135 -18.72 -2.07 9.80
CA ILE A 135 -19.34 -1.16 8.84
C ILE A 135 -20.14 -0.10 9.60
N ARG A 136 -19.96 1.16 9.21
CA ARG A 136 -20.70 2.31 9.72
C ARG A 136 -21.41 3.02 8.59
N PHE A 137 -22.74 3.11 8.71
CA PHE A 137 -23.58 3.91 7.82
C PHE A 137 -23.74 5.32 8.38
N ILE A 138 -23.49 6.33 7.56
CA ILE A 138 -23.75 7.73 7.87
C ILE A 138 -24.85 8.23 6.93
N GLY A 139 -25.79 9.01 7.45
CA GLY A 139 -26.81 9.67 6.63
C GLY A 139 -26.25 10.89 5.89
N PRO A 140 -27.09 11.59 5.13
CA PRO A 140 -26.71 12.87 4.52
C PRO A 140 -26.36 13.90 5.60
N ASP A 141 -25.55 14.90 5.23
CA ASP A 141 -25.20 15.98 6.16
C ASP A 141 -26.46 16.72 6.62
N VAL A 142 -26.67 16.76 7.94
CA VAL A 142 -27.88 17.37 8.52
C VAL A 142 -27.59 18.85 8.74
N PRO A 143 -28.41 19.78 8.21
CA PRO A 143 -28.21 21.20 8.44
C PRO A 143 -28.17 21.50 9.94
N SER A 144 -27.14 22.22 10.37
CA SER A 144 -27.07 22.73 11.74
C SER A 144 -27.70 24.12 11.79
N TRP A 145 -28.76 24.28 12.58
CA TRP A 145 -29.39 25.60 12.82
C TRP A 145 -28.79 26.34 14.03
N LYS A 146 -27.60 25.92 14.48
CA LYS A 146 -26.86 26.62 15.53
C LYS A 146 -26.02 27.71 14.88
N TRP A 147 -26.53 28.93 14.91
CA TRP A 147 -25.85 30.11 14.37
C TRP A 147 -25.37 31.02 15.52
N GLY A 148 -24.04 31.16 15.65
CA GLY A 148 -23.41 32.14 16.54
C GLY A 148 -23.39 31.78 18.05
N PRO A 149 -22.76 32.62 18.90
CA PRO A 149 -22.52 32.32 20.31
C PRO A 149 -23.74 32.49 21.22
N ARG A 150 -24.88 32.96 20.70
CA ARG A 150 -26.13 33.17 21.46
C ARG A 150 -27.27 32.38 20.82
N THR A 151 -27.24 31.06 20.99
CA THR A 151 -28.34 30.18 20.58
C THR A 151 -29.25 29.85 21.76
N VAL A 152 -30.56 30.02 21.60
CA VAL A 152 -31.55 29.56 22.57
C VAL A 152 -31.76 28.05 22.39
N SER A 153 -31.84 27.30 23.50
CA SER A 153 -32.21 25.88 23.50
C SER A 153 -33.69 25.71 23.16
N GLY A 154 -34.06 25.97 21.90
CA GLY A 154 -35.38 25.67 21.36
C GLY A 154 -35.57 24.17 21.11
N ARG A 155 -36.80 23.77 20.77
CA ARG A 155 -37.08 22.39 20.32
C ARG A 155 -36.35 22.20 18.98
N GLY A 156 -35.40 21.27 18.94
CA GLY A 156 -34.58 20.99 17.77
C GLY A 156 -35.38 20.56 16.54
N PRO A 157 -34.70 20.20 15.44
CA PRO A 157 -35.35 19.84 14.17
C PRO A 157 -36.35 18.70 14.39
N ARG A 158 -37.59 18.89 13.91
CA ARG A 158 -38.67 17.91 14.04
C ARG A 158 -38.81 17.12 12.75
N ASP A 159 -38.29 15.89 12.74
CA ASP A 159 -38.60 14.82 11.78
C ASP A 159 -38.70 15.20 10.29
N THR A 160 -37.98 16.24 9.83
CA THR A 160 -38.17 16.79 8.47
C THR A 160 -37.28 16.17 7.40
N TYR A 161 -36.59 15.07 7.68
CA TYR A 161 -35.67 14.46 6.72
C TYR A 161 -35.94 12.97 6.59
N GLY A 162 -36.98 12.67 5.80
CA GLY A 162 -37.14 11.36 5.17
C GLY A 162 -36.06 11.11 4.12
#